data_AF-A0A3B9YU82-F1
#
_entry.id   AF-A0A3B9YU82-F1
#
_cell.length_a   1.000
_cell.length_b   1.000
_cell.length_c   1.000
_cell.angle_alpha   90.00
_cell.angle_beta   90.00
_cell.angle_gamma   90.00
#
_symmetry.space_group_name_H-M   'P 1'
#
loop_
_entity.id
_entity.type
_entity.pdbx_description
1 polymer ?
#
loop_
_entity_poly.entity_id
_entity_poly.type
_entity_poly.pdbx_seq_one_letter_code
_entity_poly.pdbx_strand_id
1 'polypeptide(L)'
;MALQFNGRQRIRKSFGRIGDVAVLPNLIEVQKQSYEQFLQMDVALAARTETGLEAVFQSVFPISDFSDTARLEYVHYEFETPKFDVDECRQRGMT
;
A
#
# COMPACT_ATOMS: atom_id res chain seq x y z
N MET A 1 -33.02 -3.31 9.02
CA MET A 1 -31.73 -2.79 9.51
C MET A 1 -31.96 -2.06 10.81
N ALA A 2 -31.36 -2.53 11.90
CA ALA A 2 -31.44 -1.86 13.19
C ALA A 2 -30.68 -0.52 13.08
N LEU A 3 -31.41 0.59 13.28
CA LEU A 3 -30.83 1.92 13.38
C LEU A 3 -30.10 2.00 14.72
N GLN A 4 -28.77 1.95 14.71
CA GLN A 4 -27.98 2.23 15.90
C GLN A 4 -28.16 3.70 16.29
N PHE A 5 -28.77 3.92 17.46
CA PHE A 5 -29.27 5.22 17.90
C PHE A 5 -28.29 5.90 18.83
N ASN A 6 -27.22 6.52 18.31
CA ASN A 6 -26.34 7.38 19.10
C ASN A 6 -26.82 8.84 19.04
N GLY A 7 -27.92 9.15 19.74
CA GLY A 7 -28.36 10.46 20.28
C GLY A 7 -28.39 11.74 19.42
N ARG A 8 -27.82 11.77 18.22
CA ARG A 8 -27.51 12.99 17.45
C ARG A 8 -27.64 12.81 15.93
N GLN A 9 -28.29 11.75 15.45
CA GLN A 9 -28.39 11.50 14.02
C GLN A 9 -29.70 12.07 13.44
N ARG A 10 -29.57 13.07 12.55
CA ARG A 10 -30.69 13.63 11.78
C ARG A 10 -31.23 12.55 10.83
N ILE A 11 -32.50 12.20 10.97
CA ILE A 11 -33.15 11.19 10.13
C ILE A 11 -33.22 11.70 8.68
N ARG A 12 -32.58 10.99 7.74
CA ARG A 12 -32.69 11.24 6.30
C ARG A 12 -33.67 10.22 5.69
N LYS A 13 -34.82 10.69 5.21
CA LYS A 13 -35.76 9.84 4.45
C LYS A 13 -35.25 9.66 3.02
N SER A 14 -35.26 8.41 2.54
CA SER A 14 -35.01 8.07 1.13
C SER A 14 -36.32 7.66 0.48
N PHE A 15 -36.59 8.13 -0.74
CA PHE A 15 -37.79 7.79 -1.52
C PHE A 15 -37.46 6.92 -2.76
N GLY A 16 -36.23 6.41 -2.84
CA GLY A 16 -35.81 5.49 -3.89
C GLY A 16 -36.61 4.18 -3.82
N ARG A 17 -37.10 3.71 -4.97
CA ARG A 17 -37.89 2.47 -5.09
C ARG A 17 -37.03 1.24 -5.36
N ILE A 18 -35.84 1.45 -5.93
CA ILE A 18 -34.88 0.40 -6.25
C ILE A 18 -33.89 0.31 -5.09
N GLY A 19 -33.69 -0.90 -4.57
CA GLY A 19 -32.71 -1.15 -3.52
C GLY A 19 -31.29 -1.23 -4.07
N ASP A 20 -30.31 -0.97 -3.21
CA ASP A 20 -28.90 -1.13 -3.55
C ASP A 20 -28.60 -2.62 -3.79
N VAL A 21 -28.04 -2.94 -4.96
CA VAL A 21 -27.70 -4.32 -5.35
C VAL A 21 -26.35 -4.75 -4.79
N ALA A 22 -25.46 -3.79 -4.55
CA ALA A 22 -24.12 -4.00 -4.01
C ALA A 22 -23.82 -2.95 -2.94
N VAL A 23 -23.01 -3.35 -1.97
CA VAL A 23 -22.51 -2.44 -0.93
C VAL A 23 -21.47 -1.51 -1.55
N LEU A 24 -21.43 -0.25 -1.08
CA LEU A 24 -20.40 0.69 -1.51
C LEU A 24 -19.01 0.15 -1.13
N PRO A 25 -18.09 -0.02 -2.08
CA PRO A 25 -16.75 -0.50 -1.78
C PRO A 25 -15.94 0.59 -1.06
N ASN A 26 -14.75 0.22 -0.61
CA ASN A 26 -13.82 1.20 -0.08
C ASN A 26 -13.32 2.11 -1.23
N LEU A 27 -13.65 3.40 -1.14
CA LEU A 27 -13.37 4.36 -2.21
C LEU A 27 -11.88 4.65 -2.43
N ILE A 28 -11.02 4.27 -1.48
CA ILE A 28 -9.55 4.43 -1.57
C ILE A 28 -8.83 3.09 -1.77
N GLU A 29 -9.58 2.01 -2.01
CA GLU A 29 -9.04 0.64 -2.09
C GLU A 29 -7.97 0.50 -3.16
N VAL A 30 -8.21 1.04 -4.36
CA VAL A 30 -7.27 0.98 -5.49
C VAL A 30 -5.93 1.63 -5.13
N GLN A 31 -5.96 2.76 -4.42
CA GLN A 31 -4.75 3.49 -4.03
C GLN A 31 -3.95 2.69 -3.01
N LYS A 32 -4.63 2.12 -2.00
CA LYS A 32 -4.00 1.27 -0.99
C LYS A 32 -3.41 0.02 -1.59
N GLN A 33 -4.21 -0.74 -2.36
CA GLN A 33 -3.79 -2.00 -2.96
C GLN A 33 -2.63 -1.82 -3.93
N SER A 34 -2.64 -0.75 -4.75
CA SER A 34 -1.55 -0.46 -5.67
C SER A 34 -0.21 -0.26 -4.93
N TYR A 35 -0.24 0.49 -3.83
CA TYR A 35 0.97 0.74 -3.04
C TYR A 35 1.43 -0.49 -2.25
N GLU A 36 0.49 -1.24 -1.65
CA GLU A 36 0.78 -2.51 -0.96
C GLU A 36 1.41 -3.53 -1.93
N GLN A 37 0.88 -3.67 -3.15
CA GLN A 37 1.41 -4.55 -4.19
C GLN A 37 2.80 -4.10 -4.68
N PHE A 38 3.02 -2.79 -4.79
CA PHE A 38 4.32 -2.26 -5.18
C PHE A 38 5.41 -2.54 -4.14
N LEU A 39 5.07 -2.39 -2.86
CA LEU A 39 6.02 -2.53 -1.75
C LEU A 39 6.23 -3.98 -1.30
N GLN A 40 5.20 -4.84 -1.34
CA GLN A 40 5.24 -6.20 -0.79
C GLN A 40 5.80 -6.29 0.65
N MET A 41 5.51 -5.28 1.48
CA MET A 41 6.07 -5.10 2.82
C MET A 41 5.73 -6.26 3.76
N ASP A 42 4.48 -6.73 3.71
CA ASP A 42 3.96 -7.81 4.57
C ASP A 42 4.11 -9.21 3.95
N VAL A 43 4.87 -9.32 2.85
CA VAL A 43 5.11 -10.60 2.15
C VAL A 43 6.50 -11.13 2.54
N ALA A 44 6.54 -12.38 3.02
CA ALA A 44 7.80 -13.05 3.34
C ALA A 44 8.72 -13.12 2.11
N LEU A 45 10.03 -12.94 2.31
CA LEU A 45 11.03 -12.86 1.23
C LEU A 45 10.88 -13.98 0.18
N ALA A 46 10.70 -15.22 0.63
CA ALA A 46 10.57 -16.39 -0.27
C ALA A 46 9.25 -16.47 -1.05
N ALA A 47 8.24 -15.69 -0.67
CA ALA A 47 6.92 -15.66 -1.30
C ALA A 47 6.68 -14.38 -2.11
N ARG A 48 7.67 -13.47 -2.18
CA ARG A 48 7.57 -12.25 -2.98
C ARG A 48 7.50 -12.59 -4.46
N THR A 49 6.60 -11.93 -5.17
CA THR A 49 6.47 -12.06 -6.62
C THR A 49 7.41 -11.07 -7.31
N GLU A 50 7.82 -11.36 -8.54
CA GLU A 50 8.63 -10.47 -9.37
C GLU A 50 7.80 -9.28 -9.89
N THR A 51 7.32 -8.44 -8.96
CA THR A 51 6.49 -7.26 -9.21
C THR A 51 6.92 -6.11 -8.30
N GLY A 52 6.55 -4.87 -8.67
CA GLY A 52 6.87 -3.69 -7.85
C GLY A 52 8.38 -3.50 -7.66
N LEU A 53 8.82 -3.28 -6.42
CA LEU A 53 10.24 -3.10 -6.10
C LEU A 53 11.10 -4.32 -6.44
N GLU A 54 10.58 -5.53 -6.20
CA GLU A 54 11.32 -6.77 -6.47
C GLU A 54 11.68 -6.88 -7.96
N ALA A 55 10.71 -6.63 -8.85
CA ALA A 55 10.94 -6.60 -10.29
C ALA A 55 11.96 -5.55 -10.71
N VAL A 56 11.91 -4.36 -10.11
CA VAL A 56 12.85 -3.28 -10.43
C VAL A 56 14.27 -3.69 -10.08
N PHE A 57 14.50 -4.22 -8.87
CA PHE A 57 15.84 -4.67 -8.49
C PHE A 57 16.34 -5.83 -9.36
N GLN A 58 15.50 -6.83 -9.61
CA GLN A 58 15.88 -7.96 -10.48
C GLN A 58 16.14 -7.54 -11.93
N SER A 59 15.51 -6.46 -12.42
CA SER A 59 15.76 -5.94 -13.77
C SER A 59 17.06 -5.16 -13.91
N VAL A 60 17.54 -4.56 -12.81
CA VAL A 60 18.74 -3.70 -12.80
C VAL A 60 20.00 -4.50 -12.48
N PHE A 61 19.88 -5.52 -11.62
CA PHE A 61 20.98 -6.39 -11.25
C PHE A 61 21.00 -7.66 -12.13
N PRO A 62 22.18 -8.25 -12.36
CA PRO A 62 23.50 -7.90 -11.84
C PRO A 62 24.15 -6.71 -12.55
N ILE A 63 25.02 -6.00 -11.85
CA ILE A 63 25.86 -4.93 -12.41
C ILE A 63 27.33 -5.40 -12.37
N SER A 64 27.99 -5.43 -13.53
CA SER A 64 29.40 -5.80 -13.66
C SER A 64 30.25 -4.60 -14.08
N ASP A 65 31.54 -4.60 -13.70
CA ASP A 65 32.51 -3.64 -14.22
C ASP A 65 32.95 -3.99 -15.66
N PHE A 66 33.57 -3.04 -16.36
CA PHE A 66 34.04 -3.25 -17.74
C PHE A 66 35.13 -4.33 -17.87
N SER A 67 35.87 -4.58 -16.78
CA SER A 67 36.98 -5.55 -16.77
C SER A 67 36.55 -6.94 -16.26
N ASP A 68 35.26 -7.17 -16.00
CA ASP A 68 34.69 -8.40 -15.43
C ASP A 68 35.40 -8.87 -14.13
N THR A 69 35.94 -7.94 -13.35
CA THR A 69 36.63 -8.23 -12.08
C THR A 69 35.71 -8.13 -10.86
N ALA A 70 34.59 -7.42 -10.98
CA ALA A 70 33.64 -7.21 -9.89
C ALA A 70 32.20 -7.26 -10.39
N ARG A 71 31.33 -7.91 -9.60
CA ARG A 71 29.90 -8.02 -9.87
C ARG A 71 29.11 -7.75 -8.60
N LEU A 72 28.11 -6.89 -8.71
CA LEU A 72 27.11 -6.64 -7.67
C LEU A 72 25.86 -7.47 -7.97
N GLU A 73 25.36 -8.14 -6.95
CA GLU A 73 24.11 -8.90 -7.00
C GLU A 73 23.13 -8.39 -5.95
N TYR A 74 21.87 -8.37 -6.33
CA TYR A 74 20.77 -8.12 -5.42
C TYR A 74 20.38 -9.42 -4.73
N VAL A 75 20.18 -9.37 -3.41
CA VAL A 75 19.76 -10.54 -2.61
C VAL A 75 18.33 -10.36 -2.10
N HIS A 76 18.07 -9.25 -1.40
CA HIS A 76 16.74 -8.89 -0.90
C HIS A 76 16.72 -7.40 -0.47
N TYR A 77 15.52 -6.84 -0.27
CA TYR A 77 15.31 -5.58 0.44
C TYR A 77 14.45 -5.78 1.70
N GLU A 78 14.62 -4.88 2.66
CA GLU A 78 13.78 -4.77 3.85
C GLU A 78 13.37 -3.31 4.10
N PHE A 79 12.27 -3.12 4.82
CA PHE A 79 11.81 -1.80 5.24
C PHE A 79 12.07 -1.61 6.72
N GLU A 80 12.70 -0.49 7.05
CA GLU A 80 12.81 -0.04 8.43
C GLU A 80 11.53 0.67 8.86
N THR A 81 11.28 0.69 10.17
CA THR A 81 10.18 1.47 10.74
C THR A 81 10.42 2.97 10.53
N PRO A 82 9.40 3.74 10.11
CA PRO A 82 9.50 5.19 10.04
C PRO A 82 9.97 5.80 11.37
N LYS A 83 10.84 6.81 11.29
CA LYS A 83 11.43 7.46 12.48
C LYS A 83 10.41 8.26 13.29
N PHE A 84 9.36 8.74 12.64
CA PHE A 84 8.34 9.62 13.20
C PHE A 84 6.97 9.17 12.70
N ASP A 85 5.92 9.55 13.43
CA ASP A 85 4.56 9.31 13.00
C ASP A 85 4.07 10.37 11.99
N VAL A 86 2.85 10.16 11.48
CA VAL A 86 2.27 11.00 10.43
C VAL A 86 2.02 12.43 10.93
N ASP A 87 1.61 12.61 12.18
CA ASP A 87 1.25 13.92 12.71
C ASP A 87 2.49 14.77 13.01
N GLU A 88 3.56 14.16 13.50
CA GLU A 88 4.85 14.83 13.67
C GLU A 88 5.46 15.25 12.33
N CYS A 89 5.45 14.36 11.31
CA CYS A 89 5.94 14.71 9.98
C CYS A 89 5.18 15.90 9.39
N ARG A 90 3.85 15.95 9.55
CA ARG A 90 3.02 17.08 9.07
C ARG A 90 3.35 18.40 9.77
N GLN A 91 3.55 18.38 11.09
CA GLN A 91 3.86 19.58 11.86
C GLN A 91 5.24 20.15 11.53
N ARG A 92 6.21 19.28 11.30
CA ARG A 92 7.62 19.65 11.07
C ARG A 92 7.97 19.81 9.59
N GLY A 93 7.03 19.53 8.68
CA GLY A 93 7.27 19.59 7.23
C GLY A 93 8.24 18.53 6.73
N MET A 94 8.24 17.34 7.36
CA MET A 94 9.08 16.20 7.00
C MET A 94 8.29 15.21 6.12
N THR A 95 9.02 14.36 5.38
CA THR A 95 8.47 13.28 4.55
C THR A 95 8.75 11.92 5.14
#